data_AF-A0A3A9K811-F1
#
_entry.id   AF-A0A3A9K811-F1
#
_cell.length_a   1.000
_cell.length_b   1.000
_cell.length_c   1.000
_cell.angle_alpha   90.00
_cell.angle_beta   90.00
_cell.angle_gamma   90.00
#
_symmetry.space_group_name_H-M   'P 1'
#
loop_
_entity.id
_entity.type
_entity.pdbx_description
1 polymer ?
#
loop_
_entity_poly.entity_id
_entity_poly.type
_entity_poly.pdbx_seq_one_letter_code
_entity_poly.pdbx_strand_id
1 'polypeptide(L)'
;MSEWITLFAIFISLFLFGMFVMRHGLLLRFKTKIPYLTYQFIDHPIKGLLTGIIASAALQSSSAVMVITIGLVSTKIIRFKQCIGLILGANIGTVFTLELLAFELSYLIIPCLIIGALLLFSSQEATFSMGCFFFGLGIIFVSMHGFETLAAPLSAIPTVYDWFMWSQEYTSLGLFIGIILSSVIQSSSAVSAMAMSFLDENILSLPASIAIVFGANIGTCATAWLACLGGSKDAKLAAYAHIWINIIGVCLFFPFIETFSELIILTSDSKSQHLVNAAFLFNIISALLILPVISPFSRFIEWIHYRKI
;
A
#
# COMPACT_ATOMS: atom_id res chain seq x y z
N MET A 1 4.86 12.61 -27.52
CA MET A 1 4.64 13.05 -26.11
C MET A 1 3.22 12.75 -25.65
N SER A 2 2.18 13.17 -26.38
CA SER A 2 0.77 12.91 -26.00
C SER A 2 0.40 11.42 -25.98
N GLU A 3 0.89 10.61 -26.92
CA GLU A 3 0.59 9.18 -27.01
C GLU A 3 1.07 8.39 -25.78
N TRP A 4 2.35 8.53 -25.39
CA TRP A 4 2.92 7.84 -24.23
C TRP A 4 2.25 8.23 -22.91
N ILE A 5 1.91 9.51 -22.75
CA ILE A 5 1.18 10.00 -21.57
C ILE A 5 -0.24 9.41 -21.56
N THR A 6 -0.88 9.28 -22.73
CA THR A 6 -2.22 8.69 -22.85
C THR A 6 -2.19 7.20 -22.52
N LEU A 7 -1.21 6.46 -23.03
CA LEU A 7 -1.03 5.04 -22.72
C LEU A 7 -0.74 4.82 -21.23
N PHE A 8 0.10 5.67 -20.63
CA PHE A 8 0.34 5.64 -19.20
C PHE A 8 -0.95 5.86 -18.39
N ALA A 9 -1.76 6.86 -18.79
CA ALA A 9 -3.06 7.14 -18.18
C ALA A 9 -4.04 5.96 -18.33
N ILE A 10 -4.00 5.24 -19.46
CA ILE A 10 -4.81 4.03 -19.69
C ILE A 10 -4.36 2.92 -18.74
N PHE A 11 -3.07 2.59 -18.68
CA PHE A 11 -2.58 1.51 -17.83
C PHE A 11 -2.77 1.78 -16.35
N ILE A 12 -2.57 3.02 -15.87
CA ILE A 12 -2.89 3.34 -14.47
C ILE A 12 -4.39 3.23 -14.18
N SER A 13 -5.24 3.63 -15.11
CA SER A 13 -6.69 3.48 -14.97
C SER A 13 -7.11 2.02 -14.94
N LEU A 14 -6.54 1.19 -15.82
CA LEU A 14 -6.76 -0.25 -15.84
C LEU A 14 -6.23 -0.91 -14.56
N PHE A 15 -5.04 -0.55 -14.09
CA PHE A 15 -4.45 -1.05 -12.85
C PHE A 15 -5.37 -0.75 -11.66
N LEU A 16 -5.83 0.50 -11.55
CA LEU A 16 -6.74 0.93 -10.50
C LEU A 16 -8.09 0.22 -10.59
N PHE A 17 -8.62 0.05 -11.80
CA PHE A 17 -9.85 -0.70 -12.04
C PHE A 17 -9.70 -2.19 -11.67
N GLY A 18 -8.58 -2.82 -12.04
CA GLY A 18 -8.27 -4.21 -11.70
C GLY A 18 -8.21 -4.42 -10.19
N MET A 19 -7.51 -3.53 -9.46
CA MET A 19 -7.53 -3.54 -8.00
C MET A 19 -8.92 -3.30 -7.42
N PHE A 20 -9.71 -2.39 -8.00
CA PHE A 20 -11.08 -2.15 -7.56
C PHE A 20 -11.95 -3.40 -7.70
N VAL A 21 -11.92 -4.06 -8.85
CA VAL A 21 -12.69 -5.28 -9.13
C VAL A 21 -12.23 -6.42 -8.21
N MET A 22 -10.92 -6.64 -8.09
CA MET A 22 -10.36 -7.65 -7.21
C MET A 22 -10.81 -7.43 -5.75
N ARG A 23 -10.67 -6.19 -5.25
CA ARG A 23 -11.09 -5.81 -3.90
C ARG A 23 -12.60 -5.98 -3.70
N HIS A 24 -13.41 -5.63 -4.70
CA HIS A 24 -14.86 -5.79 -4.62
C HIS A 24 -15.26 -7.27 -4.50
N GLY A 25 -14.67 -8.14 -5.31
CA GLY A 25 -14.88 -9.59 -5.21
C GLY A 25 -14.52 -10.16 -3.85
N LEU A 26 -13.35 -9.79 -3.32
CA LEU A 26 -12.92 -10.21 -1.99
C LEU A 26 -13.87 -9.69 -0.90
N LEU A 27 -14.29 -8.43 -0.99
CA LEU A 27 -15.26 -7.85 -0.05
C LEU A 27 -16.60 -8.59 -0.05
N LEU A 28 -17.14 -8.96 -1.21
CA LEU A 28 -18.37 -9.78 -1.29
C LEU A 28 -18.21 -11.09 -0.53
N ARG A 29 -17.07 -11.77 -0.73
CA ARG A 29 -16.77 -13.03 -0.04
C ARG A 29 -16.60 -12.88 1.47
N PHE A 30 -16.07 -11.74 1.93
CA PHE A 30 -15.75 -11.49 3.33
C PHE A 30 -16.76 -10.58 4.06
N LYS A 31 -17.83 -10.12 3.40
CA LYS A 31 -18.85 -9.16 3.90
C LYS A 31 -19.34 -9.46 5.33
N THR A 32 -19.58 -10.72 5.65
CA THR A 32 -20.08 -11.16 6.97
C THR A 32 -18.98 -11.50 7.97
N LYS A 33 -17.74 -11.70 7.50
CA LYS A 33 -16.61 -12.18 8.33
C LYS A 33 -15.69 -11.06 8.82
N ILE A 34 -15.53 -9.96 8.09
CA ILE A 34 -14.59 -8.88 8.47
C ILE A 34 -15.04 -8.11 9.71
N PRO A 35 -16.31 -7.68 9.84
CA PRO A 35 -16.77 -7.07 11.09
C PRO A 35 -16.60 -8.02 12.29
N TYR A 36 -16.78 -9.33 12.08
CA TYR A 36 -16.62 -10.36 13.11
C TYR A 36 -15.14 -10.61 13.50
N LEU A 37 -14.24 -10.70 12.52
CA LEU A 37 -12.78 -10.81 12.72
C LEU A 37 -12.19 -9.58 13.42
N THR A 38 -12.78 -8.41 13.20
CA THR A 38 -12.32 -7.14 13.77
C THR A 38 -12.89 -6.86 15.17
N TYR A 39 -14.04 -7.43 15.53
CA TYR A 39 -14.73 -7.13 16.80
C TYR A 39 -14.35 -8.04 17.98
N GLN A 40 -14.29 -9.37 17.79
CA GLN A 40 -14.16 -10.30 18.93
C GLN A 40 -12.73 -10.48 19.46
N PHE A 41 -11.71 -10.01 18.74
CA PHE A 41 -10.32 -10.37 19.04
C PHE A 41 -9.40 -9.23 19.43
N ILE A 42 -9.85 -7.97 19.45
CA ILE A 42 -8.96 -6.83 19.72
C ILE A 42 -9.09 -6.36 21.17
N ASP A 43 -8.65 -7.19 22.11
CA ASP A 43 -8.50 -6.80 23.52
C ASP A 43 -7.12 -6.16 23.79
N HIS A 44 -6.10 -6.53 23.02
CA HIS A 44 -4.71 -6.13 23.18
C HIS A 44 -4.11 -5.62 21.85
N PRO A 45 -3.18 -4.63 21.86
CA PRO A 45 -2.57 -4.10 20.64
C PRO A 45 -1.87 -5.15 19.76
N ILE A 46 -1.29 -6.19 20.36
CA ILE A 46 -0.69 -7.33 19.61
C ILE A 46 -1.75 -8.07 18.81
N LYS A 47 -2.93 -8.32 19.40
CA LYS A 47 -4.04 -8.92 18.65
C LYS A 47 -4.54 -7.97 17.57
N GLY A 48 -4.56 -6.67 17.85
CA GLY A 48 -4.79 -5.62 16.85
C GLY A 48 -3.84 -5.78 15.65
N LEU A 49 -2.54 -5.92 15.88
CA LEU A 49 -1.53 -6.13 14.84
C LEU A 49 -1.81 -7.38 14.01
N LEU A 50 -2.06 -8.53 14.64
CA LEU A 50 -2.40 -9.76 13.91
C LEU A 50 -3.68 -9.62 13.09
N THR A 51 -4.72 -9.01 13.67
CA THR A 51 -5.98 -8.72 12.97
C THR A 51 -5.75 -7.78 11.78
N GLY A 52 -4.90 -6.75 11.93
CA GLY A 52 -4.54 -5.83 10.86
C GLY A 52 -3.81 -6.53 9.70
N ILE A 53 -2.85 -7.41 10.00
CA ILE A 53 -2.12 -8.21 9.00
C ILE A 53 -3.11 -9.03 8.19
N ILE A 54 -3.95 -9.82 8.88
CA ILE A 54 -4.91 -10.71 8.23
C ILE A 54 -5.95 -9.92 7.45
N ALA A 55 -6.50 -8.85 8.03
CA ALA A 55 -7.53 -8.04 7.39
C ALA A 55 -6.98 -7.34 6.15
N SER A 56 -5.78 -6.76 6.21
CA SER A 56 -5.20 -6.07 5.06
C SER A 56 -4.76 -7.01 3.96
N ALA A 57 -4.17 -8.17 4.31
CA ALA A 57 -3.83 -9.19 3.31
C ALA A 57 -5.09 -9.76 2.63
N ALA A 58 -6.14 -10.05 3.41
CA ALA A 58 -7.40 -10.57 2.86
C ALA A 58 -8.17 -9.54 2.02
N LEU A 59 -8.13 -8.26 2.41
CA LEU A 59 -8.77 -7.17 1.67
C LEU A 59 -7.90 -6.62 0.54
N GLN A 60 -6.61 -6.95 0.52
CA GLN A 60 -5.60 -6.37 -0.36
C GLN A 60 -5.57 -4.83 -0.30
N SER A 61 -5.95 -4.24 0.85
CA SER A 61 -6.09 -2.79 0.99
C SER A 61 -6.02 -2.34 2.45
N SER A 62 -4.88 -1.77 2.85
CA SER A 62 -4.74 -1.12 4.15
C SER A 62 -5.63 0.11 4.26
N SER A 63 -5.81 0.92 3.21
CA SER A 63 -6.74 2.07 3.23
C SER A 63 -8.17 1.67 3.61
N ALA A 64 -8.66 0.53 3.09
CA ALA A 64 -9.98 0.01 3.47
C ALA A 64 -10.03 -0.40 4.95
N VAL A 65 -8.99 -1.09 5.43
CA VAL A 65 -8.85 -1.45 6.86
C VAL A 65 -8.80 -0.20 7.73
N MET A 66 -8.12 0.86 7.30
CA MET A 66 -8.03 2.14 8.00
C MET A 66 -9.38 2.83 8.11
N VAL A 67 -10.15 2.90 7.02
CA VAL A 67 -11.51 3.48 7.02
C VAL A 67 -12.42 2.73 8.01
N ILE A 68 -12.38 1.40 7.98
CA ILE A 68 -13.16 0.57 8.91
C ILE A 68 -12.73 0.84 10.35
N THR A 69 -11.41 0.90 10.60
CA THR A 69 -10.84 1.11 11.93
C THR A 69 -11.21 2.47 12.50
N ILE A 70 -11.18 3.52 11.68
CA ILE A 70 -11.63 4.86 12.05
C ILE A 70 -13.12 4.83 12.43
N GLY A 71 -13.95 4.11 11.66
CA GLY A 71 -15.36 3.91 11.99
C GLY A 71 -15.56 3.20 13.34
N LEU A 72 -14.81 2.12 13.61
CA LEU A 72 -14.90 1.34 14.85
C LEU A 72 -14.39 2.12 16.08
N VAL A 73 -13.33 2.90 15.93
CA VAL A 73 -12.84 3.79 16.99
C VAL A 73 -13.86 4.89 17.25
N SER A 74 -14.48 5.43 16.20
CA SER A 74 -15.47 6.51 16.35
C SER A 74 -16.73 6.08 17.10
N THR A 75 -17.12 4.81 16.98
CA THR A 75 -18.23 4.21 17.72
C THR A 75 -17.82 3.60 19.06
N LYS A 76 -16.54 3.75 19.46
CA LYS A 76 -15.95 3.20 20.69
C LYS A 76 -16.00 1.68 20.79
N ILE A 77 -16.18 0.99 19.66
CA ILE A 77 -16.11 -0.46 19.59
C ILE A 77 -14.69 -0.95 19.91
N ILE A 78 -13.68 -0.24 19.40
CA ILE A 78 -12.27 -0.45 19.74
C ILE A 78 -11.68 0.82 20.35
N ARG A 79 -10.73 0.66 21.27
CA ARG A 79 -10.03 1.78 21.90
C ARG A 79 -8.93 2.30 20.97
N PHE A 80 -8.60 3.58 21.10
CA PHE A 80 -7.52 4.21 20.32
C PHE A 80 -6.19 3.43 20.37
N LYS A 81 -5.77 2.95 21.56
CA LYS A 81 -4.53 2.15 21.70
C LYS A 81 -4.54 0.84 20.92
N GLN A 82 -5.70 0.19 20.82
CA GLN A 82 -5.87 -1.06 20.08
C GLN A 82 -5.84 -0.82 18.57
N CYS A 83 -6.43 0.29 18.14
CA CYS A 83 -6.35 0.78 16.76
C CYS A 83 -4.90 0.94 16.30
N ILE A 84 -4.00 1.51 17.11
CA ILE A 84 -2.56 1.63 16.76
C ILE A 84 -1.95 0.29 16.34
N GLY A 85 -2.24 -0.78 17.10
CA GLY A 85 -1.79 -2.13 16.73
C GLY A 85 -2.33 -2.58 15.37
N LEU A 86 -3.62 -2.35 15.13
CA LEU A 86 -4.27 -2.68 13.86
C LEU A 86 -3.68 -1.89 12.68
N ILE A 87 -3.37 -0.60 12.84
CA ILE A 87 -2.70 0.22 11.83
C ILE A 87 -1.35 -0.41 11.45
N LEU A 88 -0.51 -0.73 12.44
CA LEU A 88 0.79 -1.37 12.21
C LEU A 88 0.63 -2.70 11.46
N GLY A 89 -0.36 -3.49 11.86
CA GLY A 89 -0.67 -4.74 11.20
C GLY A 89 -1.11 -4.56 9.75
N ALA A 90 -1.96 -3.58 9.47
CA ALA A 90 -2.45 -3.30 8.12
C ALA A 90 -1.32 -2.89 7.17
N ASN A 91 -0.36 -2.11 7.67
CA ASN A 91 0.84 -1.74 6.91
C ASN A 91 1.66 -2.98 6.53
N ILE A 92 1.90 -3.90 7.47
CA ILE A 92 2.56 -5.18 7.19
C ILE A 92 1.74 -6.02 6.20
N GLY A 93 0.44 -6.15 6.41
CA GLY A 93 -0.43 -6.97 5.55
C GLY A 93 -0.53 -6.46 4.11
N THR A 94 -0.31 -5.15 3.86
CA THR A 94 -0.26 -4.57 2.51
C THR A 94 0.87 -5.16 1.66
N VAL A 95 1.94 -5.63 2.29
CA VAL A 95 3.07 -6.25 1.60
C VAL A 95 2.65 -7.53 0.89
N PHE A 96 1.64 -8.24 1.38
CA PHE A 96 1.08 -9.40 0.68
C PHE A 96 0.52 -9.04 -0.71
N THR A 97 -0.04 -7.83 -0.86
CA THR A 97 -0.45 -7.31 -2.17
C THR A 97 0.76 -7.15 -3.06
N LEU A 98 1.82 -6.53 -2.56
CA LEU A 98 3.02 -6.25 -3.35
C LEU A 98 3.76 -7.54 -3.73
N GLU A 99 3.82 -8.51 -2.82
CA GLU A 99 4.37 -9.86 -3.06
C GLU A 99 3.62 -10.58 -4.18
N LEU A 100 2.27 -10.54 -4.17
CA LEU A 100 1.45 -11.11 -5.24
C LEU A 100 1.81 -10.52 -6.62
N LEU A 101 2.17 -9.24 -6.66
CA LEU A 101 2.50 -8.50 -7.88
C LEU A 101 3.94 -8.70 -8.34
N ALA A 102 4.86 -8.98 -7.41
CA ALA A 102 6.26 -9.22 -7.71
C ALA A 102 6.54 -10.59 -8.33
N PHE A 103 5.62 -11.54 -8.19
CA PHE A 103 5.72 -12.77 -8.96
C PHE A 103 5.59 -12.43 -10.45
N GLU A 104 6.65 -12.69 -11.22
CA GLU A 104 6.69 -12.53 -12.69
C GLU A 104 5.71 -13.52 -13.36
N LEU A 105 4.42 -13.22 -13.27
CA LEU A 105 3.31 -14.07 -13.68
C LEU A 105 2.74 -13.65 -15.04
N SER A 106 3.59 -13.15 -15.94
CA SER A 106 3.20 -12.72 -17.29
C SER A 106 2.48 -13.83 -18.06
N TYR A 107 2.85 -15.09 -17.83
CA TYR A 107 2.18 -16.27 -18.41
C TYR A 107 0.77 -16.53 -17.86
N LEU A 108 0.43 -16.00 -16.67
CA LEU A 108 -0.90 -16.11 -16.06
C LEU A 108 -1.87 -15.03 -16.52
N ILE A 109 -1.41 -13.99 -17.22
CA ILE A 109 -2.28 -12.90 -17.70
C ILE A 109 -3.51 -13.45 -18.44
N ILE A 110 -3.28 -14.24 -19.49
CA ILE A 110 -4.35 -14.78 -20.33
C ILE A 110 -5.24 -15.75 -19.55
N PRO A 111 -4.71 -16.76 -18.82
CA PRO A 111 -5.51 -17.62 -17.96
C PRO A 111 -6.38 -16.87 -16.95
N CYS A 112 -5.81 -15.89 -16.23
CA CYS A 112 -6.53 -15.10 -15.23
C CYS A 112 -7.65 -14.28 -15.85
N LEU A 113 -7.42 -13.66 -17.01
CA LEU A 113 -8.45 -12.89 -17.72
C LEU A 113 -9.58 -13.79 -18.23
N ILE A 114 -9.27 -14.92 -18.88
CA ILE A 114 -10.29 -15.81 -19.46
C ILE A 114 -11.10 -16.47 -18.33
N ILE A 115 -10.44 -17.08 -17.35
CA ILE A 115 -11.11 -17.72 -16.22
C ILE A 115 -11.91 -16.68 -15.44
N GLY A 116 -11.29 -15.53 -15.14
CA GLY A 116 -11.95 -14.43 -14.45
C GLY A 116 -13.22 -13.97 -15.17
N ALA A 117 -13.14 -13.72 -16.48
CA ALA A 117 -14.28 -13.31 -17.30
C ALA A 117 -15.39 -14.35 -17.32
N LEU A 118 -15.07 -15.64 -17.46
CA LEU A 118 -16.06 -16.72 -17.45
C LEU A 118 -16.79 -16.81 -16.10
N LEU A 119 -16.05 -16.70 -14.99
CA LEU A 119 -16.62 -16.77 -13.64
C LEU A 119 -17.47 -15.54 -13.28
N LEU A 120 -17.21 -14.37 -13.89
CA LEU A 120 -18.00 -13.15 -13.70
C LEU A 120 -19.45 -13.28 -14.19
N PHE A 121 -19.76 -14.21 -15.09
CA PHE A 121 -21.13 -14.49 -15.53
C PHE A 121 -21.90 -15.40 -14.58
N SER A 122 -21.28 -15.89 -13.50
CA SER A 122 -21.93 -16.78 -12.55
C SER A 122 -22.92 -16.02 -11.66
N SER A 123 -24.14 -16.54 -11.52
CA SER A 123 -25.13 -16.04 -10.56
C SER A 123 -24.78 -16.38 -9.10
N GLN A 124 -23.83 -17.28 -8.86
CA GLN A 124 -23.41 -17.65 -7.52
C GLN A 124 -22.36 -16.68 -6.98
N GLU A 125 -22.67 -15.99 -5.87
CA GLU A 125 -21.82 -14.94 -5.29
C GLU A 125 -20.37 -15.40 -5.04
N ALA A 126 -20.17 -16.64 -4.58
CA ALA A 126 -18.83 -17.20 -4.35
C ALA A 126 -18.00 -17.28 -5.63
N THR A 127 -18.61 -17.76 -6.70
CA THR A 127 -17.98 -17.97 -8.00
C THR A 127 -17.75 -16.63 -8.70
N PHE A 128 -18.74 -15.73 -8.64
CA PHE A 128 -18.60 -14.35 -9.08
C PHE A 128 -17.43 -13.63 -8.39
N SER A 129 -17.31 -13.80 -7.06
CA SER A 129 -16.21 -13.23 -6.27
C SER A 129 -14.84 -13.73 -6.72
N MET A 130 -14.72 -15.02 -7.03
CA MET A 130 -13.49 -15.59 -7.62
C MET A 130 -13.24 -15.06 -9.04
N GLY A 131 -14.30 -14.83 -9.81
CA GLY A 131 -14.22 -14.17 -11.12
C GLY A 131 -13.66 -12.77 -11.02
N CYS A 132 -14.17 -11.94 -10.10
CA CYS A 132 -13.63 -10.62 -9.80
C CYS A 132 -12.15 -10.70 -9.38
N PHE A 133 -11.77 -11.68 -8.55
CA PHE A 133 -10.38 -11.84 -8.12
C PHE A 133 -9.44 -12.13 -9.29
N PHE A 134 -9.71 -13.18 -10.08
CA PHE A 134 -8.86 -13.56 -11.20
C PHE A 134 -8.87 -12.52 -12.33
N PHE A 135 -10.04 -11.95 -12.65
CA PHE A 135 -10.15 -10.94 -13.69
C PHE A 135 -9.40 -9.65 -13.29
N GLY A 136 -9.59 -9.19 -12.05
CA GLY A 136 -8.88 -8.04 -11.51
C GLY A 136 -7.37 -8.25 -11.50
N LEU A 137 -6.91 -9.43 -11.07
CA LEU A 137 -5.49 -9.80 -11.11
C LEU A 137 -4.93 -9.81 -12.54
N GLY A 138 -5.67 -10.37 -13.51
CA GLY A 138 -5.29 -10.36 -14.91
C GLY A 138 -5.13 -8.94 -15.48
N ILE A 139 -6.06 -8.03 -15.18
CA ILE A 139 -5.96 -6.62 -15.59
C ILE A 139 -4.75 -5.93 -14.95
N ILE A 140 -4.49 -6.21 -13.67
CA ILE A 140 -3.32 -5.65 -12.98
C ILE A 140 -2.04 -6.08 -13.69
N PHE A 141 -1.87 -7.37 -13.98
CA PHE A 141 -0.68 -7.86 -14.69
C PHE A 141 -0.55 -7.29 -16.10
N VAL A 142 -1.66 -7.14 -16.86
CA VAL A 142 -1.65 -6.41 -18.15
C VAL A 142 -1.11 -4.99 -17.96
N SER A 143 -1.52 -4.32 -16.90
CA SER A 143 -1.14 -2.93 -16.65
C SER A 143 0.32 -2.80 -16.20
N MET A 144 0.82 -3.74 -15.41
CA MET A 144 2.24 -3.81 -15.03
C MET A 144 3.14 -4.03 -16.25
N HIS A 145 2.77 -4.98 -17.11
CA HIS A 145 3.46 -5.16 -18.38
C HIS A 145 3.39 -3.90 -19.26
N GLY A 146 2.24 -3.21 -19.23
CA GLY A 146 2.09 -1.88 -19.83
C GLY A 146 3.09 -0.85 -19.27
N PHE A 147 3.30 -0.80 -17.95
CA PHE A 147 4.28 0.10 -17.35
C PHE A 147 5.72 -0.24 -17.74
N GLU A 148 6.08 -1.52 -17.79
CA GLU A 148 7.40 -1.98 -18.26
C GLU A 148 7.65 -1.52 -19.70
N THR A 149 6.71 -1.81 -20.61
CA THR A 149 6.84 -1.40 -22.02
C THR A 149 6.87 0.11 -22.23
N LEU A 150 6.27 0.88 -21.32
CA LEU A 150 6.29 2.34 -21.33
C LEU A 150 7.52 2.95 -20.65
N ALA A 151 8.26 2.20 -19.85
CA ALA A 151 9.36 2.73 -19.04
C ALA A 151 10.44 3.36 -19.92
N ALA A 152 10.91 2.64 -20.94
CA ALA A 152 11.90 3.13 -21.90
C ALA A 152 11.42 4.37 -22.69
N PRO A 153 10.26 4.36 -23.40
CA PRO A 153 9.83 5.53 -24.16
C PRO A 153 9.46 6.73 -23.28
N LEU A 154 8.99 6.54 -22.05
CA LEU A 154 8.79 7.63 -21.10
C LEU A 154 10.11 8.24 -20.66
N SER A 155 11.13 7.42 -20.36
CA SER A 155 12.45 7.88 -19.95
C SER A 155 13.17 8.71 -21.03
N ALA A 156 12.79 8.55 -22.31
CA ALA A 156 13.35 9.32 -23.43
C ALA A 156 12.75 10.73 -23.57
N ILE A 157 11.68 11.05 -22.83
CA ILE A 157 11.10 12.40 -22.83
C ILE A 157 12.02 13.32 -22.03
N PRO A 158 12.49 14.47 -22.57
CA PRO A 158 13.50 15.31 -21.90
C PRO A 158 13.16 15.68 -20.45
N THR A 159 11.90 16.07 -20.18
CA THR A 159 11.45 16.40 -18.83
C THR A 159 11.44 15.20 -17.88
N VAL A 160 11.07 14.02 -18.38
CA VAL A 160 11.04 12.77 -17.60
C VAL A 160 12.45 12.26 -17.37
N TYR A 161 13.33 12.41 -18.35
CA TYR A 161 14.75 12.10 -18.25
C TYR A 161 15.43 12.95 -17.19
N ASP A 162 15.24 14.27 -17.22
CA ASP A 162 15.81 15.19 -16.22
C ASP A 162 15.30 14.84 -14.81
N TRP A 163 13.99 14.57 -14.68
CA TRP A 163 13.39 14.11 -13.43
C TRP A 163 14.01 12.80 -12.95
N PHE A 164 14.25 11.88 -13.86
CA PHE A 164 14.85 10.60 -13.58
C PHE A 164 16.30 10.77 -13.09
N MET A 165 17.11 11.56 -13.78
CA MET A 165 18.48 11.88 -13.36
C MET A 165 18.50 12.57 -11.99
N TRP A 166 17.62 13.53 -11.76
CA TRP A 166 17.50 14.16 -10.44
C TRP A 166 17.02 13.19 -9.37
N SER A 167 16.15 12.23 -9.69
CA SER A 167 15.69 11.23 -8.73
C SER A 167 16.81 10.27 -8.29
N GLN A 168 17.80 10.04 -9.15
CA GLN A 168 19.01 9.28 -8.82
C GLN A 168 20.00 10.10 -7.98
N GLU A 169 20.12 11.41 -8.23
CA GLU A 169 21.01 12.30 -7.48
C GLU A 169 20.41 12.70 -6.12
N TYR A 170 19.09 12.87 -6.08
CA TYR A 170 18.32 13.33 -4.93
C TYR A 170 17.18 12.35 -4.63
N THR A 171 17.48 11.32 -3.86
CA THR A 171 16.54 10.29 -3.40
C THR A 171 15.30 10.88 -2.67
N SER A 172 15.40 12.11 -2.16
CA SER A 172 14.27 12.88 -1.59
C SER A 172 13.18 13.20 -2.62
N LEU A 173 13.52 13.37 -3.89
CA LEU A 173 12.52 13.56 -4.94
C LEU A 173 11.65 12.31 -5.10
N GLY A 174 12.26 11.11 -5.06
CA GLY A 174 11.52 9.84 -5.05
C GLY A 174 10.52 9.79 -3.90
N LEU A 175 10.93 10.19 -2.70
CA LEU A 175 10.04 10.29 -1.53
C LEU A 175 8.84 11.22 -1.79
N PHE A 176 9.07 12.43 -2.30
CA PHE A 176 7.98 13.38 -2.58
C PHE A 176 7.04 12.89 -3.69
N ILE A 177 7.58 12.27 -4.74
CA ILE A 177 6.80 11.66 -5.81
C ILE A 177 5.88 10.58 -5.24
N GLY A 178 6.41 9.69 -4.40
CA GLY A 178 5.64 8.66 -3.71
C GLY A 178 4.50 9.25 -2.86
N ILE A 179 4.78 10.31 -2.10
CA ILE A 179 3.78 11.00 -1.28
C ILE A 179 2.65 11.55 -2.15
N ILE A 180 2.98 12.28 -3.21
CA ILE A 180 2.00 12.94 -4.08
C ILE A 180 1.17 11.89 -4.82
N LEU A 181 1.84 10.95 -5.52
CA LEU A 181 1.15 9.92 -6.29
C LEU A 181 0.24 9.09 -5.41
N SER A 182 0.72 8.64 -4.26
CA SER A 182 -0.10 7.78 -3.38
C SER A 182 -1.21 8.56 -2.68
N SER A 183 -1.05 9.85 -2.41
CA SER A 183 -2.14 10.69 -1.90
C SER A 183 -3.26 10.87 -2.93
N VAL A 184 -2.92 11.05 -4.20
CA VAL A 184 -3.88 11.22 -5.30
C VAL A 184 -4.55 9.88 -5.64
N ILE A 185 -3.74 8.85 -5.84
CA ILE A 185 -4.19 7.50 -6.23
C ILE A 185 -4.86 6.77 -5.05
N GLN A 186 -4.54 7.16 -3.82
CA GLN A 186 -5.05 6.58 -2.57
C GLN A 186 -4.69 5.09 -2.37
N SER A 187 -3.61 4.64 -3.03
CA SER A 187 -3.09 3.28 -2.93
C SER A 187 -1.56 3.29 -2.92
N SER A 188 -0.95 2.78 -1.85
CA SER A 188 0.50 2.59 -1.79
C SER A 188 0.94 1.43 -2.67
N SER A 189 0.23 0.29 -2.65
CA SER A 189 0.55 -0.87 -3.49
C SER A 189 0.59 -0.54 -4.97
N ALA A 190 -0.26 0.38 -5.44
CA ALA A 190 -0.25 0.82 -6.84
C ALA A 190 1.02 1.58 -7.19
N VAL A 191 1.39 2.55 -6.35
CA VAL A 191 2.59 3.35 -6.54
C VAL A 191 3.85 2.49 -6.40
N SER A 192 3.85 1.54 -5.46
CA SER A 192 4.94 0.56 -5.30
C SER A 192 5.07 -0.38 -6.49
N ALA A 193 3.96 -0.88 -7.05
CA ALA A 193 3.98 -1.73 -8.25
C ALA A 193 4.45 -0.95 -9.49
N MET A 194 4.09 0.33 -9.60
CA MET A 194 4.67 1.19 -10.64
C MET A 194 6.17 1.36 -10.46
N ALA A 195 6.65 1.69 -9.25
CA ALA A 195 8.08 1.84 -8.97
C ALA A 195 8.85 0.54 -9.26
N MET A 196 8.23 -0.62 -8.99
CA MET A 196 8.72 -1.95 -9.31
C MET A 196 8.93 -2.16 -10.81
N SER A 197 7.90 -1.92 -11.64
CA SER A 197 8.02 -2.04 -13.10
C SER A 197 9.13 -1.15 -13.67
N PHE A 198 9.32 0.06 -13.13
CA PHE A 198 10.38 0.97 -13.58
C PHE A 198 11.77 0.56 -13.09
N LEU A 199 11.88 -0.10 -11.94
CA LEU A 199 13.14 -0.67 -11.45
C LEU A 199 13.59 -1.87 -12.31
N ASP A 200 12.65 -2.73 -12.68
CA ASP A 200 12.92 -3.92 -13.49
C ASP A 200 13.54 -3.52 -14.83
N GLU A 201 12.97 -2.48 -15.46
CA GLU A 201 13.46 -1.87 -16.70
C GLU A 201 14.75 -1.03 -16.56
N ASN A 202 15.40 -1.02 -15.39
CA ASN A 202 16.58 -0.19 -15.09
C ASN A 202 16.36 1.31 -15.33
N ILE A 203 15.09 1.76 -15.31
CA ILE A 203 14.82 3.18 -15.22
C ILE A 203 15.16 3.54 -13.79
N LEU A 204 14.32 3.29 -12.79
CA LEU A 204 14.66 3.69 -11.42
C LEU A 204 15.80 2.87 -10.79
N SER A 205 16.67 3.54 -10.02
CA SER A 205 17.63 2.85 -9.14
C SER A 205 16.90 2.29 -7.92
N LEU A 206 17.48 1.26 -7.28
CA LEU A 206 16.88 0.65 -6.09
C LEU A 206 16.65 1.68 -4.95
N PRO A 207 17.61 2.56 -4.58
CA PRO A 207 17.37 3.60 -3.57
C PRO A 207 16.22 4.54 -3.94
N ALA A 208 16.14 4.97 -5.20
CA ALA A 208 15.07 5.86 -5.68
C ALA A 208 13.69 5.17 -5.60
N SER A 209 13.62 3.90 -5.99
CA SER A 209 12.40 3.09 -5.90
C SER A 209 11.96 2.84 -4.46
N ILE A 210 12.91 2.54 -3.55
CA ILE A 210 12.61 2.42 -2.11
C ILE A 210 12.10 3.75 -1.55
N ALA A 211 12.66 4.88 -1.98
CA ALA A 211 12.19 6.19 -1.55
C ALA A 211 10.74 6.47 -1.99
N ILE A 212 10.38 6.08 -3.22
CA ILE A 212 9.00 6.16 -3.70
C ILE A 212 8.06 5.29 -2.85
N VAL A 213 8.49 4.06 -2.49
CA VAL A 213 7.70 3.18 -1.60
C VAL A 213 7.51 3.81 -0.21
N PHE A 214 8.56 4.40 0.37
CA PHE A 214 8.47 5.13 1.63
C PHE A 214 7.52 6.32 1.54
N GLY A 215 7.59 7.05 0.43
CA GLY A 215 6.70 8.18 0.15
C GLY A 215 5.26 7.71 0.01
N ALA A 216 5.03 6.59 -0.66
CA ALA A 216 3.71 6.01 -0.86
C ALA A 216 3.04 5.60 0.46
N ASN A 217 3.82 5.08 1.41
CA ASN A 217 3.32 4.77 2.75
C ASN A 217 2.84 6.03 3.51
N ILE A 218 3.56 7.15 3.39
CA ILE A 218 3.10 8.44 3.92
C ILE A 218 1.86 8.92 3.14
N GLY A 219 1.90 8.91 1.81
CA GLY A 219 0.82 9.44 0.96
C GLY A 219 -0.52 8.73 1.17
N THR A 220 -0.51 7.41 1.37
CA THR A 220 -1.73 6.64 1.67
C THR A 220 -2.44 7.10 2.94
N CYS A 221 -1.76 7.79 3.87
CA CYS A 221 -2.39 8.37 5.05
C CYS A 221 -3.45 9.43 4.72
N ALA A 222 -3.44 10.01 3.52
CA ALA A 222 -4.48 10.92 3.04
C ALA A 222 -5.88 10.28 3.14
N THR A 223 -5.99 8.97 2.90
CA THR A 223 -7.27 8.23 3.00
C THR A 223 -7.81 8.22 4.43
N ALA A 224 -6.95 7.94 5.41
CA ALA A 224 -7.29 7.95 6.82
C ALA A 224 -7.65 9.36 7.31
N TRP A 225 -6.94 10.37 6.81
CA TRP A 225 -7.25 11.77 7.08
C TRP A 225 -8.64 12.15 6.59
N LEU A 226 -8.96 11.86 5.32
CA LEU A 226 -10.27 12.11 4.74
C LEU A 226 -11.39 11.35 5.49
N ALA A 227 -11.14 10.09 5.87
CA ALA A 227 -12.12 9.26 6.56
C ALA A 227 -12.45 9.73 7.98
N CYS A 228 -11.57 10.49 8.64
CA CYS A 228 -11.83 11.02 9.98
C CYS A 228 -12.51 12.40 9.98
N LEU A 229 -12.68 13.05 8.82
CA LEU A 229 -13.34 14.36 8.72
C LEU A 229 -14.78 14.28 9.22
N GLY A 230 -15.17 15.19 10.11
CA GLY A 230 -16.48 15.16 10.77
C GLY A 230 -16.63 14.05 11.83
N GLY A 231 -15.60 13.24 12.06
CA GLY A 231 -15.59 12.17 13.05
C GLY A 231 -15.27 12.62 14.48
N SER A 232 -15.33 11.66 15.41
CA SER A 232 -15.01 11.87 16.82
C SER A 232 -13.53 12.24 17.08
N LYS A 233 -13.23 12.64 18.33
CA LYS A 233 -11.85 12.85 18.78
C LYS A 233 -10.97 11.62 18.50
N ASP A 234 -11.46 10.44 18.84
CA ASP A 234 -10.70 9.20 18.73
C ASP A 234 -10.50 8.80 17.25
N ALA A 235 -11.46 9.11 16.37
CA ALA A 235 -11.32 8.94 14.92
C ALA A 235 -10.16 9.78 14.36
N LYS A 236 -10.05 11.04 14.77
CA LYS A 236 -8.94 11.93 14.39
C LYS A 236 -7.61 11.45 14.97
N LEU A 237 -7.59 11.02 16.23
CA LEU A 237 -6.40 10.42 16.86
C LEU A 237 -5.91 9.20 16.07
N ALA A 238 -6.82 8.33 15.60
CA ALA A 238 -6.47 7.19 14.75
C ALA A 238 -5.81 7.61 13.43
N ALA A 239 -6.35 8.64 12.75
CA ALA A 239 -5.75 9.18 11.53
C ALA A 239 -4.36 9.78 11.81
N TYR A 240 -4.21 10.55 12.89
CA TYR A 240 -2.90 11.09 13.29
C TYR A 240 -1.90 10.01 13.67
N ALA A 241 -2.33 8.92 14.31
CA ALA A 241 -1.47 7.79 14.58
C ALA A 241 -0.93 7.18 13.29
N HIS A 242 -1.78 7.00 12.29
CA HIS A 242 -1.36 6.48 10.99
C HIS A 242 -0.32 7.37 10.31
N ILE A 243 -0.54 8.69 10.31
CA ILE A 243 0.42 9.67 9.77
C ILE A 243 1.76 9.59 10.52
N TRP A 244 1.74 9.66 11.85
CA TRP A 244 2.96 9.66 12.65
C TRP A 244 3.74 8.36 12.56
N ILE A 245 3.07 7.20 12.52
CA ILE A 245 3.72 5.89 12.33
C ILE A 245 4.54 5.90 11.03
N ASN A 246 3.93 6.32 9.92
CA ASN A 246 4.61 6.33 8.63
C ASN A 246 5.72 7.39 8.56
N ILE A 247 5.49 8.60 9.09
CA ILE A 247 6.52 9.65 9.13
C ILE A 247 7.72 9.20 9.97
N ILE A 248 7.49 8.67 11.18
CA ILE A 248 8.58 8.20 12.06
C ILE A 248 9.33 7.05 11.39
N GLY A 249 8.62 6.09 10.78
CA GLY A 249 9.24 5.01 10.01
C GLY A 249 10.15 5.56 8.92
N VAL A 250 9.67 6.49 8.09
CA VAL A 250 10.48 7.09 7.03
C VAL A 250 11.67 7.87 7.60
N CYS A 251 11.50 8.67 8.66
CA CYS A 251 12.61 9.38 9.30
C CYS A 251 13.71 8.46 9.85
N LEU A 252 13.37 7.22 10.22
CA LEU A 252 14.34 6.23 10.70
C LEU A 252 15.13 5.57 9.57
N PHE A 253 14.48 5.26 8.45
CA PHE A 253 15.12 4.52 7.35
C PHE A 253 15.73 5.42 6.28
N PHE A 254 15.09 6.55 5.97
CA PHE A 254 15.45 7.41 4.84
C PHE A 254 16.90 7.95 4.91
N PRO A 255 17.45 8.38 6.07
CA PRO A 255 18.85 8.81 6.15
C PRO A 255 19.87 7.71 5.80
N PHE A 256 19.46 6.43 5.91
CA PHE A 256 20.31 5.27 5.65
C PHE A 256 19.87 4.51 4.40
N ILE A 257 19.17 5.17 3.47
CA ILE A 257 18.53 4.50 2.33
C ILE A 257 19.52 3.77 1.42
N GLU A 258 20.74 4.29 1.26
CA GLU A 258 21.82 3.63 0.50
C GLU A 258 22.24 2.32 1.17
N THR A 259 22.63 2.37 2.45
CA THR A 259 23.00 1.17 3.23
C THR A 259 21.85 0.19 3.33
N PHE A 260 20.61 0.69 3.46
CA PHE A 260 19.42 -0.16 3.45
C PHE A 260 19.27 -0.85 2.09
N SER A 261 19.49 -0.15 0.98
CA SER A 261 19.43 -0.73 -0.37
C SER A 261 20.49 -1.82 -0.55
N GLU A 262 21.72 -1.61 -0.07
CA GLU A 262 22.78 -2.64 -0.09
C GLU A 262 22.37 -3.91 0.68
N LEU A 263 21.76 -3.76 1.85
CA LEU A 263 21.23 -4.89 2.61
C LEU A 263 20.10 -5.60 1.87
N ILE A 264 19.22 -4.86 1.20
CA ILE A 264 18.11 -5.41 0.43
C ILE A 264 18.61 -6.24 -0.75
N ILE A 265 19.68 -5.82 -1.44
CA ILE A 265 20.26 -6.59 -2.54
C ILE A 265 20.66 -8.01 -2.09
N LEU A 266 21.07 -8.19 -0.83
CA LEU A 266 21.45 -9.50 -0.28
C LEU A 266 20.25 -10.43 -0.02
N THR A 267 19.02 -9.94 -0.12
CA THR A 267 17.81 -10.71 0.26
C THR A 267 17.22 -11.54 -0.88
N SER A 268 17.55 -11.23 -2.14
CA SER A 268 17.04 -11.92 -3.33
C SER A 268 17.92 -11.59 -4.55
N ASP A 269 17.83 -12.40 -5.60
CA ASP A 269 18.45 -12.10 -6.90
C ASP A 269 17.54 -11.26 -7.81
N SER A 270 16.23 -11.19 -7.53
CA SER A 270 15.25 -10.44 -8.33
C SER A 270 15.04 -9.02 -7.79
N LYS A 271 15.08 -8.04 -8.70
CA LYS A 271 14.82 -6.62 -8.41
C LYS A 271 13.40 -6.35 -7.93
N SER A 272 12.41 -6.98 -8.57
CA SER A 272 11.02 -6.94 -8.14
C SER A 272 10.88 -7.37 -6.67
N GLN A 273 11.57 -8.46 -6.29
CA GLN A 273 11.59 -8.95 -4.92
C GLN A 273 12.34 -8.02 -3.95
N HIS A 274 13.36 -7.28 -4.40
CA HIS A 274 14.03 -6.27 -3.58
C HIS A 274 13.04 -5.23 -3.03
N LEU A 275 12.11 -4.75 -3.85
CA LEU A 275 11.10 -3.78 -3.40
C LEU A 275 10.11 -4.38 -2.40
N VAL A 276 9.72 -5.64 -2.60
CA VAL A 276 8.85 -6.32 -1.64
C VAL A 276 9.55 -6.49 -0.31
N ASN A 277 10.79 -6.96 -0.32
CA ASN A 277 11.60 -7.18 0.88
C ASN A 277 11.88 -5.85 1.60
N ALA A 278 12.13 -4.77 0.86
CA ALA A 278 12.28 -3.42 1.41
C ALA A 278 11.01 -2.96 2.13
N ALA A 279 9.84 -3.10 1.49
CA ALA A 279 8.55 -2.76 2.09
C ALA A 279 8.24 -3.63 3.32
N PHE A 280 8.56 -4.92 3.26
CA PHE A 280 8.38 -5.87 4.35
C PHE A 280 9.22 -5.48 5.59
N LEU A 281 10.53 -5.31 5.41
CA LEU A 281 11.45 -4.97 6.49
C LEU A 281 11.12 -3.60 7.09
N PHE A 282 10.82 -2.61 6.24
CA PHE A 282 10.38 -1.28 6.69
C PHE A 282 9.16 -1.38 7.62
N ASN A 283 8.11 -2.10 7.20
CA ASN A 283 6.86 -2.19 7.95
C ASN A 283 7.01 -3.03 9.23
N ILE A 284 7.73 -4.16 9.17
CA ILE A 284 7.98 -5.00 10.34
C ILE A 284 8.82 -4.28 11.38
N ILE A 285 9.92 -3.65 10.98
CA ILE A 285 10.80 -2.96 11.93
C ILE A 285 10.05 -1.76 12.53
N SER A 286 9.31 -0.98 11.72
CA SER A 286 8.47 0.10 12.23
C SER A 286 7.44 -0.39 13.26
N ALA A 287 6.83 -1.55 13.02
CA ALA A 287 5.93 -2.17 13.98
C ALA A 287 6.65 -2.63 15.25
N LEU A 288 7.80 -3.31 15.14
CA LEU A 288 8.58 -3.77 16.28
C LEU A 288 9.10 -2.61 17.15
N LEU A 289 9.34 -1.44 16.56
CA LEU A 289 9.73 -0.24 17.29
C LEU A 289 8.57 0.40 18.04
N ILE A 290 7.39 0.51 17.41
CA ILE A 290 6.23 1.19 18.00
C ILE A 290 5.47 0.29 18.98
N LEU A 291 5.33 -1.01 18.70
CA LEU A 291 4.57 -1.98 19.50
C LEU A 291 4.91 -1.98 21.00
N PRO A 292 6.19 -2.05 21.44
CA PRO A 292 6.54 -2.02 22.86
C PRO A 292 6.26 -0.67 23.52
N VAL A 293 6.21 0.42 22.73
CA VAL A 293 6.02 1.80 23.20
C VAL A 293 4.65 2.36 22.81
N ILE A 294 3.63 1.52 22.55
CA ILE A 294 2.29 1.99 22.17
C ILE A 294 1.68 2.93 23.20
N SER A 295 1.88 2.67 24.50
CA SER A 295 1.32 3.53 25.55
C SER A 295 1.92 4.94 25.59
N PRO A 296 3.25 5.13 25.60
CA PRO A 296 3.82 6.47 25.46
C PRO A 296 3.54 7.08 24.08
N PHE A 297 3.53 6.30 23.00
CA PHE A 297 3.19 6.78 21.66
C PHE A 297 1.75 7.32 21.57
N SER A 298 0.78 6.62 22.17
CA SER A 298 -0.61 7.09 22.19
C SER A 298 -0.74 8.42 22.97
N ARG A 299 -0.03 8.55 24.09
CA ARG A 299 0.01 9.79 24.89
C ARG A 299 0.68 10.92 24.12
N PHE A 300 1.73 10.64 23.37
CA PHE A 300 2.40 11.61 22.51
C PHE A 300 1.44 12.19 21.46
N ILE A 301 0.65 11.35 20.78
CA ILE A 301 -0.34 11.80 19.79
C ILE A 301 -1.43 12.65 20.45
N GLU A 302 -1.96 12.20 21.59
CA GLU A 302 -2.95 12.95 22.37
C GLU A 302 -2.39 14.32 22.82
N TRP A 303 -1.12 14.37 23.21
CA TRP A 303 -0.44 15.57 23.65
C TRP A 303 -0.25 16.58 22.51
N ILE A 304 0.25 16.15 21.34
CA ILE A 304 0.47 17.04 20.18
C ILE A 304 -0.84 17.61 19.65
N HIS A 305 -1.87 16.76 19.50
CA HIS A 305 -3.06 17.12 18.72
C HIS A 305 -4.24 17.60 19.56
N TYR A 306 -4.21 17.38 20.89
CA TYR A 306 -5.35 17.65 21.76
C TYR A 306 -4.98 18.23 23.12
N ARG A 307 -3.75 18.70 23.36
CA ARG A 307 -3.55 19.63 24.48
C ARG A 307 -4.37 20.89 24.22
N LYS A 308 -5.34 21.15 25.12
CA LYS A 308 -5.74 22.54 25.39
C LYS A 308 -4.50 23.22 25.97
N ILE A 309 -3.93 24.16 25.21
CA ILE A 309 -3.09 25.22 25.78
C ILE A 309 -3.99 26.09 26.64
#